data_AF-A0A7S0H6U8-F1
#
_entry.id   AF-A0A7S0H6U8-F1
#
_cell.length_a   1.000
_cell.length_b   1.000
_cell.length_c   1.000
_cell.angle_alpha   90.00
_cell.angle_beta   90.00
_cell.angle_gamma   90.00
#
_symmetry.space_group_name_H-M   'P 1'
#
loop_
_entity.id
_entity.type
_entity.pdbx_description
1 polymer ?
#
loop_
_entity_poly.entity_id
_entity_poly.type
_entity_poly.pdbx_seq_one_letter_code
_entity_poly.pdbx_strand_id
1 'polypeptide(L)'
;NFYIEPQSCLAIPDEEGGMELTLASQGAVYPRQVISQHLEIPMNKMVINIRRLGGGFGGKITRCIPFALVACLAAKELERPVRFVLPREVDMAIGSGRQEIDSTF
;
A
#
# COMPACT_ATOMS: atom_id res chain seq x y z
N ASN A 1 14.75 -6.20 -0.67
CA ASN A 1 13.98 -6.78 -1.78
C ASN A 1 14.00 -5.88 -2.99
N PHE A 2 14.60 -6.36 -4.09
CA PHE A 2 14.66 -5.65 -5.36
C PHE A 2 13.59 -6.19 -6.31
N TYR A 3 12.31 -6.00 -5.97
CA TYR A 3 11.20 -6.34 -6.88
C TYR A 3 11.20 -5.42 -8.11
N ILE A 4 10.71 -5.89 -9.25
CA ILE A 4 10.78 -5.12 -10.52
C ILE A 4 9.78 -3.95 -10.50
N GLU A 5 8.62 -4.16 -9.92
CA GLU A 5 7.64 -3.09 -9.70
C GLU A 5 7.86 -2.47 -8.31
N PRO A 6 8.20 -1.18 -8.18
CA PRO A 6 8.26 -0.48 -6.88
C PRO A 6 6.95 -0.55 -6.09
N GLN A 7 6.91 -0.07 -4.84
CA GLN A 7 5.63 0.14 -4.16
C GLN A 7 4.76 1.12 -4.98
N SER A 8 3.53 0.70 -5.26
CA SER A 8 2.61 1.44 -6.09
C SER A 8 1.17 1.22 -5.61
N CYS A 9 0.35 2.26 -5.75
CA CYS A 9 -1.08 2.17 -5.51
C CYS A 9 -1.85 3.24 -6.30
N LEU A 10 -3.15 3.00 -6.45
CA LEU A 10 -4.12 3.95 -6.98
C LEU A 10 -5.34 3.93 -6.05
N ALA A 11 -5.57 5.05 -5.37
CA ALA A 11 -6.72 5.28 -4.53
C ALA A 11 -7.78 6.06 -5.31
N ILE A 12 -9.03 5.63 -5.25
CA ILE A 12 -10.18 6.24 -5.92
C ILE A 12 -11.24 6.45 -4.82
N PRO A 13 -11.53 7.72 -4.46
CA PRO A 13 -12.57 8.02 -3.50
C PRO A 13 -13.94 7.82 -4.17
N ASP A 14 -14.91 7.37 -3.38
CA ASP A 14 -16.31 7.22 -3.78
C ASP A 14 -17.14 8.40 -3.25
N GLU A 15 -18.21 8.76 -3.95
CA GLU A 15 -19.11 9.88 -3.61
C GLU A 15 -19.82 9.66 -2.27
N GLU A 16 -20.05 8.40 -1.87
CA GLU A 16 -20.64 8.05 -0.58
C GLU A 16 -19.60 7.92 0.57
N GLY A 17 -18.39 8.45 0.39
CA GLY A 17 -17.33 8.39 1.39
C GLY A 17 -16.65 7.02 1.50
N GLY A 18 -16.76 6.19 0.47
CA GLY A 18 -16.00 4.95 0.31
C GLY A 18 -14.62 5.16 -0.32
N MET A 19 -13.87 4.07 -0.44
CA MET A 19 -12.54 4.07 -1.04
C MET A 19 -12.27 2.76 -1.78
N GLU A 20 -11.97 2.86 -3.08
CA GLU A 20 -11.42 1.76 -3.86
C GLU A 20 -9.91 1.95 -4.02
N LEU A 21 -9.14 0.91 -3.72
CA LEU A 21 -7.69 0.93 -3.76
C LEU A 21 -7.17 -0.21 -4.63
N THR A 22 -6.53 0.12 -5.75
CA THR A 22 -5.68 -0.84 -6.47
C THR A 22 -4.29 -0.82 -5.85
N LEU A 23 -3.84 -1.94 -5.28
CA LEU A 23 -2.62 -1.99 -4.47
C LEU A 23 -1.64 -3.06 -4.97
N ALA A 24 -0.37 -2.69 -5.13
CA ALA A 24 0.71 -3.67 -5.27
C ALA A 24 1.02 -4.30 -3.91
N SER A 25 0.28 -5.35 -3.55
CA SER A 25 0.43 -6.08 -2.29
C SER A 25 0.43 -7.59 -2.50
N GLN A 26 1.01 -8.31 -1.54
CA GLN A 26 0.92 -9.77 -1.44
C GLN A 26 -0.36 -10.25 -0.75
N GLY A 27 -1.18 -9.33 -0.22
CA GLY A 27 -2.47 -9.66 0.39
C GLY A 27 -3.34 -8.43 0.66
N ALA A 28 -4.66 -8.61 0.61
CA ALA A 28 -5.62 -7.52 0.75
C ALA A 28 -6.18 -7.38 2.18
N VAL A 29 -6.29 -8.48 2.93
CA VAL A 29 -7.03 -8.53 4.21
C VAL A 29 -6.45 -7.56 5.24
N TYR A 30 -5.14 -7.67 5.49
CA TYR A 30 -4.49 -6.86 6.52
C TYR A 30 -4.40 -5.36 6.13
N PRO A 31 -3.96 -4.98 4.91
CA PRO A 31 -4.02 -3.59 4.48
C PRO A 31 -5.43 -3.00 4.54
N ARG A 32 -6.46 -3.77 4.14
CA ARG A 32 -7.86 -3.30 4.15
C ARG A 32 -8.31 -2.94 5.56
N GLN A 33 -8.04 -3.80 6.54
CA GLN A 33 -8.37 -3.56 7.94
C GLN A 33 -7.64 -2.33 8.49
N VAL A 34 -6.33 -2.21 8.24
CA VAL A 34 -5.53 -1.10 8.77
C VAL A 34 -5.96 0.23 8.13
N ILE A 35 -6.09 0.26 6.80
CA ILE A 35 -6.42 1.49 6.06
C ILE A 35 -7.86 1.95 6.39
N SER A 36 -8.83 1.03 6.48
CA SER A 36 -10.21 1.41 6.84
C SER A 36 -10.29 2.04 8.24
N GLN A 37 -9.52 1.50 9.19
CA GLN A 37 -9.46 2.06 10.55
C GLN A 37 -8.89 3.48 10.57
N HIS A 38 -7.83 3.76 9.80
CA HIS A 38 -7.21 5.08 9.75
C HIS A 38 -8.00 6.11 8.94
N LEU A 39 -8.74 5.67 7.92
CA LEU A 39 -9.64 6.54 7.15
C LEU A 39 -10.98 6.81 7.85
N GLU A 40 -11.23 6.10 8.96
CA GLU A 40 -12.50 6.11 9.71
C GLU A 40 -13.70 5.73 8.84
N ILE A 41 -13.51 4.79 7.91
CA ILE A 41 -14.58 4.27 7.06
C ILE A 41 -14.91 2.82 7.42
N PRO A 42 -16.19 2.42 7.34
CA PRO A 42 -16.58 1.02 7.51
C PRO A 42 -15.82 0.10 6.53
N MET A 43 -15.43 -1.10 7.00
CA MET A 43 -14.67 -2.06 6.16
C MET A 43 -15.39 -2.49 4.88
N ASN A 44 -16.72 -2.41 4.82
CA ASN A 44 -17.52 -2.70 3.62
C ASN A 44 -17.47 -1.56 2.59
N LYS A 45 -17.07 -0.34 2.99
CA LYS A 45 -16.81 0.80 2.10
C LYS A 45 -15.34 0.90 1.65
N MET A 46 -14.47 -0.01 2.10
CA MET A 46 -13.08 -0.11 1.67
C MET A 46 -12.87 -1.34 0.80
N VAL A 47 -12.64 -1.13 -0.49
CA VAL A 47 -12.37 -2.20 -1.46
C VAL A 47 -10.90 -2.17 -1.86
N ILE A 48 -10.20 -3.30 -1.74
CA ILE A 48 -8.82 -3.44 -2.23
C ILE A 48 -8.77 -4.43 -3.37
N ASN A 49 -8.30 -3.97 -4.53
CA ASN A 49 -8.11 -4.75 -5.73
C ASN A 49 -6.62 -5.05 -5.95
N ILE A 50 -6.28 -6.33 -6.11
CA ILE A 50 -4.92 -6.81 -6.42
C ILE A 50 -5.03 -7.72 -7.64
N ARG A 51 -4.43 -7.33 -8.78
CA ARG A 51 -4.45 -8.16 -10.00
C ARG A 51 -3.19 -8.99 -10.19
N ARG A 52 -2.06 -8.32 -10.42
CA ARG A 52 -0.75 -8.92 -10.68
C ARG A 52 0.29 -8.10 -9.93
N LEU A 53 1.35 -8.76 -9.49
CA LEU A 53 2.42 -8.13 -8.71
C LEU A 53 3.75 -8.33 -9.44
N GLY A 54 4.49 -7.25 -9.70
CA GLY A 54 5.82 -7.30 -10.32
C GLY A 54 6.94 -7.73 -9.37
N GLY A 55 6.69 -8.76 -8.55
CA GLY A 55 7.56 -9.24 -7.48
C GLY A 55 7.24 -8.63 -6.11
N GLY A 56 7.43 -9.42 -5.05
CA GLY A 56 7.16 -9.00 -3.66
C GLY A 56 8.22 -9.47 -2.67
N PHE A 57 8.56 -10.77 -2.68
CA PHE A 57 9.61 -11.36 -1.84
C PHE A 57 9.49 -11.01 -0.33
N GLY A 58 8.25 -10.86 0.17
CA GLY A 58 7.93 -10.45 1.54
C GLY A 58 7.86 -8.93 1.74
N GLY A 59 8.45 -8.14 0.84
CA GLY A 59 8.49 -6.67 0.93
C GLY A 59 7.16 -5.99 0.63
N LYS A 60 6.12 -6.70 0.18
CA LYS A 60 4.81 -6.13 -0.15
C LYS A 60 3.67 -6.72 0.69
N ILE A 61 3.96 -7.27 1.87
CA ILE A 61 2.94 -7.77 2.81
C ILE A 61 2.42 -6.64 3.71
N THR A 62 3.34 -5.90 4.34
CA THR A 62 3.01 -4.84 5.31
C THR A 62 3.61 -3.49 4.95
N ARG A 63 4.77 -3.46 4.28
CA ARG A 63 5.47 -2.22 3.92
C ARG A 63 4.72 -1.37 2.89
N CYS A 64 3.77 -1.93 2.16
CA CYS A 64 2.91 -1.18 1.24
C CYS A 64 1.89 -0.27 1.96
N ILE A 65 1.56 -0.56 3.22
CA ILE A 65 0.43 0.06 3.95
C ILE A 65 0.61 1.57 4.15
N PRO A 66 1.77 2.09 4.63
CA PRO A 66 1.91 3.52 4.86
C PRO A 66 1.73 4.35 3.59
N PHE A 67 2.26 3.86 2.46
CA PHE A 67 2.14 4.55 1.17
C PHE A 67 0.71 4.54 0.62
N ALA A 68 0.03 3.40 0.77
CA ALA A 68 -1.38 3.28 0.42
C ALA A 68 -2.25 4.20 1.28
N LEU A 69 -1.96 4.31 2.58
CA LEU A 69 -2.69 5.19 3.48
C LEU A 69 -2.54 6.66 3.09
N VAL A 70 -1.32 7.11 2.77
CA VAL A 70 -1.06 8.48 2.28
C VAL A 70 -1.86 8.75 1.00
N ALA A 71 -1.87 7.81 0.05
CA ALA A 71 -2.63 7.96 -1.19
C ALA A 71 -4.14 8.04 -0.93
N CYS A 72 -4.68 7.19 -0.04
CA CYS A 72 -6.10 7.21 0.31
C CYS A 72 -6.50 8.50 1.06
N LEU A 73 -5.67 9.00 1.97
CA LEU A 73 -5.92 10.26 2.67
C LEU A 73 -5.94 11.44 1.68
N ALA A 74 -4.95 11.49 0.78
CA ALA A 74 -4.90 12.50 -0.26
C ALA A 74 -6.11 12.41 -1.21
N ALA A 75 -6.52 11.20 -1.59
CA ALA A 75 -7.70 10.98 -2.42
C ALA A 75 -8.99 11.45 -1.72
N LYS A 76 -9.13 11.15 -0.43
CA LYS A 76 -10.28 11.59 0.40
C LYS A 76 -10.35 13.12 0.50
N GLU A 77 -9.23 13.78 0.77
CA GLU A 77 -9.16 15.24 0.93
C GLU A 77 -9.37 16.00 -0.38
N LEU A 78 -8.81 15.47 -1.47
CA LEU A 78 -8.85 16.13 -2.79
C LEU A 78 -10.07 15.74 -3.64
N GLU A 79 -10.91 14.83 -3.12
CA GLU A 79 -12.07 14.23 -3.80
C GLU A 79 -11.76 13.79 -5.24
N ARG A 80 -10.56 13.22 -5.45
CA ARG A 80 -10.09 12.80 -6.76
C ARG A 80 -9.22 11.56 -6.68
N PRO A 81 -9.14 10.76 -7.76
CA PRO A 81 -8.20 9.65 -7.82
C PRO A 81 -6.74 10.11 -7.61
N VAL A 82 -6.01 9.40 -6.74
CA VAL A 82 -4.60 9.64 -6.46
C VAL A 82 -3.79 8.39 -6.75
N ARG A 83 -2.81 8.53 -7.65
CA ARG A 83 -1.81 7.50 -7.93
C ARG A 83 -0.52 7.82 -7.19
N PHE A 84 0.02 6.83 -6.48
CA PHE A 84 1.29 6.94 -5.78
C PHE A 84 2.22 5.83 -6.22
N VAL A 85 3.41 6.20 -6.72
CA VAL A 85 4.46 5.26 -7.14
C VAL A 85 5.77 5.76 -6.57
N LEU A 86 6.45 4.92 -5.78
CA LEU A 86 7.75 5.30 -5.24
C LEU A 86 8.83 5.29 -6.33
N PRO A 87 9.70 6.32 -6.38
CA PRO A 87 10.96 6.23 -7.08
C PRO A 87 11.78 5.05 -6.54
N ARG A 88 12.51 4.36 -7.43
CA ARG A 88 13.28 3.16 -7.10
C ARG A 88 14.24 3.37 -5.93
N GLU A 89 14.96 4.49 -5.92
CA GLU A 89 15.92 4.84 -4.87
C GLU A 89 15.27 4.96 -3.48
N VAL A 90 14.10 5.60 -3.42
CA VAL A 90 13.33 5.75 -2.19
C VAL A 90 12.81 4.39 -1.73
N ASP A 91 12.22 3.63 -2.66
CA ASP A 91 11.70 2.28 -2.41
C ASP A 91 12.77 1.33 -1.83
N MET A 92 13.99 1.41 -2.36
CA MET A 92 15.14 0.65 -1.85
C MET A 92 15.56 1.07 -0.44
N ALA A 93 15.50 2.37 -0.14
CA ALA A 93 15.90 2.90 1.16
C ALA A 93 14.89 2.55 2.27
N ILE A 94 13.59 2.52 1.97
CA ILE A 94 12.55 2.43 3.00
C ILE A 94 11.72 1.14 2.97
N GLY A 95 11.53 0.54 1.79
CA GLY A 95 10.59 -0.57 1.56
C GLY A 95 11.25 -1.94 1.41
N SER A 96 12.59 -1.98 1.44
CA SER A 96 13.38 -3.12 1.02
C SER A 96 14.43 -3.46 2.06
N GLY A 97 14.52 -4.74 2.42
CA GLY A 97 15.61 -5.23 3.27
C GLY A 97 15.33 -6.63 3.80
N ARG A 98 16.38 -7.24 4.34
CA ARG A 98 16.30 -8.37 5.26
C ARG A 98 17.00 -7.91 6.53
N GLN A 99 16.49 -8.34 7.68
CA GLN A 99 17.13 -8.03 8.95
C GLN A 99 18.53 -8.65 8.98
N GLU A 100 19.53 -7.85 9.37
CA GLU A 100 20.87 -8.36 9.63
C GLU A 100 20.84 -9.25 10.86
N ILE A 101 21.55 -10.38 10.77
CA ILE A 101 21.70 -11.32 11.89
C ILE A 101 23.16 -11.24 12.30
N ASP A 102 23.40 -10.79 13.52
CA ASP A 102 24.70 -10.91 14.16
C ASP A 102 24.76 -12.27 14.88
N SER A 103 25.71 -13.10 14.48
CA SER A 103 25.91 -14.44 15.01
C SER A 103 27.21 -14.54 15.81
N THR A 104 27.45 -13.56 16.68
CA THR A 104 28.54 -13.63 17.65
C THR A 104 28.07 -14.46 18.86
N PHE A 105 28.74 -15.59 19.10
CA PHE A 105 28.52 -16.49 20.25
C PHE A 105 29.52 -16.19 21.36
#